data_AF-A0A239XFT9-F1
#
_entry.id   AF-A0A239XFT9-F1
#
_cell.length_a   1.000
_cell.length_b   1.000
_cell.length_c   1.000
_cell.angle_alpha   90.00
_cell.angle_beta   90.00
_cell.angle_gamma   90.00
#
_symmetry.space_group_name_H-M   'P 1'
#
loop_
_entity.id
_entity.type
_entity.pdbx_description
1 polymer ?
#
loop_
_entity_poly.entity_id
_entity_poly.type
_entity_poly.pdbx_seq_one_letter_code
_entity_poly.pdbx_strand_id
1 'polypeptide(L)'
;MQAKVKNQKLFECLGGATNSKAWVQLFADVLEIPIETVEGSEIGGLGGAIACLQAIEHLSLAQAIQTMVTVKEHFVPNSKESLIYTKKYEVYQHLLDQLDPVWESVKSLQILANKKEGEK
;
A
#
# COMPACT_ATOMS: atom_id res chain seq x y z
N MET A 1 -24.75 -14.34 -12.71
CA MET A 1 -24.50 -15.09 -11.47
C MET A 1 -23.51 -14.27 -10.65
N GLN A 2 -23.99 -13.36 -9.79
CA GLN A 2 -23.12 -12.54 -8.97
C GLN A 2 -22.66 -13.35 -7.76
N ALA A 3 -21.36 -13.63 -7.68
CA ALA A 3 -20.78 -14.39 -6.60
C ALA A 3 -20.81 -13.56 -5.31
N LYS A 4 -21.40 -14.15 -4.26
CA LYS A 4 -21.34 -13.67 -2.87
C LYS A 4 -19.88 -13.45 -2.46
N VAL A 5 -19.45 -12.20 -2.32
CA VAL A 5 -18.16 -11.86 -1.68
C VAL A 5 -18.35 -12.03 -0.17
N LYS A 6 -17.97 -13.21 0.34
CA LYS A 6 -17.75 -13.44 1.77
C LYS A 6 -16.58 -12.55 2.22
N ASN A 7 -16.74 -11.79 3.31
CA ASN A 7 -15.71 -11.06 4.08
C ASN A 7 -14.24 -11.34 3.67
N GLN A 8 -13.81 -10.79 2.54
CA GLN A 8 -12.41 -10.71 2.17
C GLN A 8 -11.97 -9.31 2.56
N LYS A 9 -10.83 -9.21 3.26
CA LYS A 9 -10.20 -7.91 3.50
C LYS A 9 -9.96 -7.31 2.12
N LEU A 10 -10.57 -6.16 1.83
CA LEU A 10 -10.40 -5.39 0.61
C LEU A 10 -9.55 -4.18 0.98
N PHE A 11 -8.46 -3.93 0.26
CA PHE A 11 -7.62 -2.75 0.50
C PHE A 11 -7.90 -1.67 -0.53
N GLU A 12 -7.99 -0.43 -0.07
CA GLU A 12 -8.05 0.74 -0.95
C GLU A 12 -6.64 1.32 -1.08
N CYS A 13 -6.13 1.38 -2.31
CA CYS A 13 -4.86 2.02 -2.60
C CYS A 13 -5.12 3.46 -3.05
N LEU A 14 -4.38 4.41 -2.46
CA LEU A 14 -4.56 5.85 -2.65
C LEU A 14 -3.19 6.52 -2.91
N GLY A 15 -3.20 7.69 -3.56
CA GLY A 15 -1.98 8.46 -3.85
C GLY A 15 -1.22 7.98 -5.09
N GLY A 16 0.02 8.47 -5.29
CA GLY A 16 0.75 8.32 -6.56
C GLY A 16 1.01 6.88 -7.03
N ALA A 17 0.96 5.90 -6.13
CA ALA A 17 1.07 4.48 -6.46
C ALA A 17 -0.08 3.99 -7.37
N THR A 18 -1.26 4.62 -7.32
CA THR A 18 -2.43 4.25 -8.12
C THR A 18 -2.32 4.66 -9.59
N ASN A 19 -1.32 5.48 -9.96
CA ASN A 19 -1.10 5.88 -11.35
C ASN A 19 -0.56 4.73 -12.23
N SER A 20 -0.04 3.66 -11.63
CA SER A 20 0.43 2.48 -12.37
C SER A 20 -0.39 1.26 -12.02
N LYS A 21 -1.21 0.81 -12.98
CA LYS A 21 -2.01 -0.42 -12.86
C LYS A 21 -1.15 -1.65 -12.57
N ALA A 22 0.04 -1.71 -13.17
CA ALA A 22 0.97 -2.82 -12.95
C ALA A 22 1.50 -2.84 -11.51
N TRP A 23 1.74 -1.67 -10.91
CA TRP A 23 2.13 -1.59 -9.49
C TRP A 23 0.99 -2.01 -8.57
N VAL A 24 -0.24 -1.56 -8.83
CA VAL A 24 -1.41 -1.94 -8.02
C VAL A 24 -1.70 -3.45 -8.14
N GLN A 25 -1.62 -4.02 -9.34
CA GLN A 25 -1.76 -5.47 -9.53
C GLN A 25 -0.66 -6.24 -8.81
N LEU A 26 0.59 -5.76 -8.86
CA LEU A 26 1.70 -6.37 -8.12
C LEU A 26 1.43 -6.38 -6.62
N PHE A 27 0.88 -5.30 -6.05
CA PHE A 27 0.49 -5.30 -4.64
C PHE A 27 -0.62 -6.31 -4.35
N ALA A 28 -1.64 -6.42 -5.21
CA ALA A 28 -2.70 -7.39 -5.04
C ALA A 28 -2.15 -8.83 -5.06
N ASP A 29 -1.24 -9.12 -5.99
CA ASP A 29 -0.62 -10.44 -6.15
C ASP A 29 0.30 -10.78 -4.97
N VAL A 30 1.13 -9.84 -4.52
CA VAL A 30 2.08 -10.04 -3.42
C VAL A 30 1.37 -10.15 -2.07
N LEU A 31 0.34 -9.33 -1.83
CA LEU A 31 -0.40 -9.32 -0.57
C LEU A 31 -1.50 -10.38 -0.51
N GLU A 32 -1.80 -11.03 -1.65
CA GLU A 32 -2.89 -12.00 -1.82
C GLU A 32 -4.25 -11.45 -1.39
N ILE A 33 -4.46 -10.14 -1.58
CA ILE A 33 -5.65 -9.41 -1.15
C ILE A 33 -6.17 -8.55 -2.31
N PRO A 34 -7.50 -8.57 -2.60
CA PRO A 34 -8.07 -7.66 -3.59
C PRO A 34 -7.81 -6.19 -3.24
N ILE A 35 -7.51 -5.39 -4.26
CA ILE A 35 -7.24 -3.95 -4.12
C ILE A 35 -8.17 -3.14 -5.02
N GLU A 36 -8.73 -2.08 -4.46
CA GLU A 36 -9.47 -1.06 -5.20
C GLU A 36 -8.70 0.26 -5.24
N THR A 37 -8.90 1.01 -6.31
CA THR A 37 -8.44 2.39 -6.42
C THR A 37 -9.66 3.31 -6.52
N VAL A 38 -9.55 4.49 -5.92
CA VAL A 38 -10.60 5.51 -5.90
C VAL A 38 -10.26 6.60 -6.91
N GLU A 39 -11.28 7.17 -7.54
CA GLU A 39 -11.11 8.34 -8.40
C GLU A 39 -10.83 9.60 -7.58
N GLY A 40 -9.86 10.41 -8.03
CA GLY A 40 -9.51 11.69 -7.40
C GLY A 40 -8.04 11.77 -6.96
N SER A 41 -7.46 12.97 -7.07
CA SER A 41 -6.06 13.23 -6.72
C SER A 41 -5.88 13.71 -5.27
N GLU A 42 -6.94 14.23 -4.63
CA GLU A 42 -6.90 14.85 -3.31
C GLU A 42 -7.76 14.12 -2.28
N ILE A 43 -7.45 12.84 -2.05
CA ILE A 43 -8.24 11.97 -1.17
C ILE A 43 -8.30 12.51 0.28
N GLY A 44 -7.24 13.18 0.75
CA GLY A 44 -7.22 13.83 2.06
C GLY A 44 -8.25 14.97 2.18
N GLY A 45 -8.44 15.76 1.12
CA GLY A 45 -9.46 16.82 1.07
C GLY A 45 -10.87 16.25 0.92
N LEU A 46 -11.02 15.18 0.14
CA LEU A 46 -12.29 14.48 -0.06
C LEU A 46 -12.90 13.99 1.27
N GLY A 47 -12.08 13.49 2.19
CA GLY A 47 -12.55 13.08 3.52
C GLY A 47 -13.20 14.22 4.31
N GLY A 48 -12.64 15.42 4.24
CA GLY A 48 -13.23 16.63 4.84
C GLY A 48 -14.56 17.01 4.18
N ALA A 49 -14.64 16.94 2.85
CA ALA A 49 -15.87 17.22 2.11
C ALA A 49 -16.99 16.23 2.44
N ILE A 50 -16.67 14.95 2.61
CA ILE A 50 -17.61 13.90 3.03
C ILE A 50 -18.19 14.22 4.43
N ALA A 51 -17.33 14.62 5.38
CA ALA A 51 -17.79 15.00 6.72
C ALA A 51 -18.70 16.23 6.70
N CYS A 52 -18.39 17.23 5.87
CA CYS A 52 -19.26 18.39 5.67
C CYS A 52 -20.60 18.00 5.04
N LEU A 53 -20.60 17.16 3.99
CA LEU A 53 -21.83 16.69 3.34
C LEU A 53 -22.71 15.93 4.34
N GLN A 54 -22.12 15.04 5.13
CA GLN A 54 -22.81 14.31 6.19
C GLN A 54 -23.54 15.27 7.14
N ALA A 55 -22.86 16.35 7.57
CA ALA A 55 -23.41 17.34 8.49
C ALA A 55 -24.53 18.20 7.86
N ILE A 56 -24.35 18.64 6.61
CA ILE A 56 -25.29 19.52 5.89
C ILE A 56 -26.58 18.77 5.52
N GLU A 57 -26.44 17.54 5.03
CA GLU A 57 -27.56 16.73 4.52
C GLU A 57 -28.12 15.76 5.57
N HIS A 58 -27.60 15.81 6.81
CA HIS A 58 -27.96 14.90 7.91
C HIS A 58 -27.91 13.41 7.53
N LEU A 59 -26.97 13.05 6.65
CA LEU A 59 -26.77 11.69 6.17
C LEU A 59 -26.02 10.83 7.20
N SER A 60 -26.10 9.52 7.06
CA SER A 60 -25.08 8.65 7.64
C SER A 60 -23.74 8.81 6.90
N LEU A 61 -22.62 8.53 7.58
CA LEU A 61 -21.30 8.57 6.95
C LEU A 61 -21.22 7.67 5.71
N ALA A 62 -21.85 6.48 5.76
CA ALA A 62 -21.90 5.57 4.61
C ALA A 62 -22.63 6.16 3.39
N GLN A 63 -23.73 6.88 3.61
CA GLN A 63 -24.46 7.57 2.54
C GLN A 63 -23.66 8.74 1.96
N ALA A 64 -22.95 9.49 2.80
CA ALA A 64 -22.08 10.58 2.34
C ALA A 64 -20.90 10.03 1.51
N ILE A 65 -20.28 8.92 1.94
CA ILE A 65 -19.25 8.20 1.17
C ILE A 65 -19.81 7.74 -0.18
N GLN A 66 -20.96 7.07 -0.20
CA GLN A 66 -21.55 6.57 -1.44
C GLN A 66 -21.89 7.69 -2.44
N THR A 67 -22.15 8.90 -1.95
CA THR A 67 -22.42 10.07 -2.78
C THR A 67 -21.15 10.65 -3.43
N MET A 68 -20.02 10.58 -2.74
CA MET A 68 -18.80 11.34 -3.11
C MET A 68 -17.60 10.46 -3.52
N VAL A 69 -17.63 9.16 -3.25
CA VAL A 69 -16.55 8.23 -3.53
C VAL A 69 -16.91 7.34 -4.70
N THR A 70 -16.09 7.38 -5.75
CA THR A 70 -16.23 6.52 -6.92
C THR A 70 -15.04 5.56 -7.00
N VAL A 71 -15.33 4.26 -6.94
CA VAL A 71 -14.32 3.23 -7.22
C VAL A 71 -13.96 3.28 -8.70
N LYS A 72 -12.67 3.41 -8.99
CA LYS A 72 -12.13 3.53 -10.34
C LYS A 72 -11.81 2.16 -10.93
N GLU A 73 -11.00 1.37 -10.23
CA GLU A 73 -10.53 0.06 -10.70
C GLU A 73 -10.44 -0.94 -9.55
N HIS A 74 -10.71 -2.20 -9.86
CA HIS A 74 -10.67 -3.33 -8.94
C HIS A 74 -9.67 -4.38 -9.45
N PHE A 75 -8.74 -4.77 -8.58
CA PHE A 75 -7.64 -5.69 -8.86
C PHE A 75 -7.77 -6.92 -7.97
N VAL A 76 -7.78 -8.10 -8.57
CA VAL A 76 -7.90 -9.38 -7.86
C VAL A 76 -6.56 -10.11 -7.96
N PRO A 77 -6.09 -10.77 -6.89
CA PRO A 77 -4.83 -11.51 -6.92
C PRO A 77 -4.83 -12.60 -7.98
N ASN A 78 -3.76 -12.67 -8.76
CA ASN A 78 -3.49 -13.77 -9.66
C ASN A 78 -2.71 -14.87 -8.91
N SER A 79 -3.39 -15.96 -8.58
CA SER A 79 -2.81 -17.11 -7.85
C SER A 79 -1.46 -17.62 -8.41
N LYS A 80 -1.24 -17.55 -9.73
CA LYS A 80 0.02 -17.98 -10.35
C LYS A 80 1.15 -17.00 -10.03
N GLU A 81 0.87 -15.70 -10.14
CA GLU A 81 1.84 -14.65 -9.86
C GLU A 81 2.11 -14.56 -8.35
N SER A 82 1.06 -14.67 -7.51
CA SER A 82 1.19 -14.75 -6.05
C SER A 82 2.19 -15.81 -5.62
N LEU A 83 2.06 -17.04 -6.15
CA LEU A 83 3.00 -18.12 -5.84
C LEU A 83 4.46 -17.76 -6.19
N ILE A 84 4.67 -17.12 -7.34
CA ILE A 84 6.01 -16.68 -7.78
C ILE A 84 6.54 -15.61 -6.82
N TYR A 85 5.70 -14.65 -6.44
CA TYR A 85 6.07 -13.58 -5.52
C TYR A 85 6.35 -14.09 -4.11
N THR A 86 5.60 -15.09 -3.61
CA THR A 86 5.92 -15.75 -2.33
C THR A 86 7.33 -16.31 -2.35
N LYS A 87 7.72 -17.01 -3.44
CA LYS A 87 9.08 -17.56 -3.58
C LYS A 87 10.15 -16.48 -3.69
N LYS A 88 9.88 -15.39 -4.40
CA LYS A 88 10.78 -14.22 -4.43
C LYS A 88 10.92 -13.58 -3.04
N TYR A 89 9.83 -13.50 -2.28
CA TYR A 89 9.84 -12.94 -0.93
C TYR A 89 10.66 -13.79 0.04
N GLU A 90 10.54 -15.12 -0.01
CA GLU A 90 11.40 -16.05 0.75
C GLU A 90 12.89 -15.78 0.50
N VAL A 91 13.29 -15.62 -0.77
CA VAL A 91 14.67 -15.30 -1.15
C VAL A 91 15.08 -13.90 -0.65
N TYR A 92 14.19 -12.91 -0.77
CA TYR A 92 14.43 -11.55 -0.29
C TYR A 92 14.65 -11.51 1.23
N GLN A 93 13.85 -12.22 2.01
CA GLN A 93 14.02 -12.34 3.46
C GLN A 93 15.37 -12.96 3.81
N HIS A 94 15.74 -14.05 3.14
CA HIS A 94 17.05 -14.68 3.35
C HIS A 94 18.20 -13.70 3.04
N LEU A 95 18.08 -12.89 1.99
CA LEU A 95 19.07 -11.87 1.66
C LEU A 95 19.18 -10.81 2.76
N LEU A 96 18.07 -10.33 3.32
CA LEU A 96 18.09 -9.37 4.42
C LEU A 96 18.82 -9.93 5.65
N ASP A 97 18.51 -11.16 6.04
CA ASP A 97 19.16 -11.82 7.19
C ASP A 97 20.69 -11.88 7.03
N GLN A 98 21.19 -12.08 5.80
CA GLN A 98 22.63 -12.11 5.52
C GLN A 98 23.25 -10.72 5.45
N LEU A 99 22.50 -9.71 4.98
CA LEU A 99 23.02 -8.36 4.82
C LEU A 99 23.00 -7.55 6.12
N ASP A 100 22.10 -7.83 7.05
CA ASP A 100 22.01 -7.15 8.35
C ASP A 100 23.36 -7.00 9.09
N PRO A 101 24.16 -8.06 9.32
CA PRO A 101 25.46 -7.92 9.98
C PRO A 101 26.48 -7.13 9.14
N VAL A 102 26.35 -7.16 7.81
CA VAL A 102 27.21 -6.37 6.91
C VAL A 102 26.89 -4.89 7.06
N TRP A 103 25.62 -4.51 7.13
CA TRP A 103 25.21 -3.12 7.33
C TRP A 103 25.67 -2.55 8.67
N GLU A 104 25.63 -3.33 9.74
CA GLU A 104 26.20 -2.91 11.03
C GLU A 104 27.71 -2.68 10.96
N SER A 105 28.42 -3.50 10.19
CA SER A 105 29.86 -3.31 9.94
C SER A 105 30.13 -2.02 9.16
N VAL A 106 29.34 -1.74 8.11
CA VAL A 106 29.43 -0.50 7.31
C VAL A 106 29.17 0.73 8.18
N LYS A 107 28.15 0.68 9.04
CA LYS A 107 27.81 1.76 9.98
C LYS A 107 28.93 2.01 11.00
N SER A 108 29.52 0.94 11.53
CA SER A 108 30.68 1.03 12.43
C SER A 108 31.88 1.71 11.78
N LEU A 109 32.14 1.41 10.49
CA LEU A 109 33.21 2.07 9.72
C LEU A 109 32.95 3.57 9.50
N GLN A 110 31.71 3.97 9.24
CA GLN A 110 31.35 5.39 9.13
C GLN A 110 31.58 6.15 10.44
N ILE A 111 31.27 5.54 11.59
CA ILE A 111 31.52 6.13 12.91
C ILE A 111 33.02 6.35 13.14
N LEU A 112 33.85 5.37 12.78
CA LEU A 112 35.31 5.47 12.90
C LEU A 112 35.90 6.57 11.99
N ALA A 113 35.37 6.72 10.77
CA ALA A 113 35.80 7.76 9.85
C ALA A 113 35.46 9.16 10.39
N ASN A 114 34.23 9.36 10.88
CA ASN A 114 33.76 10.65 11.38
C ASN A 114 34.45 11.06 12.71
N LYS A 115 34.88 10.10 13.53
CA LYS A 115 35.59 10.40 14.78
C LYS A 115 37.00 10.96 14.56
N LYS A 116 37.66 10.63 13.44
CA LYS A 116 38.97 11.16 13.07
C LYS A 116 38.95 12.63 12.60
N GLU A 117 37.78 13.17 12.25
CA GLU A 117 37.65 14.56 11.81
C GLU A 117 37.45 15.55 12.97
N GLY A 118 37.03 15.07 14.15
CA GLY A 118 36.76 15.90 15.34
C GLY A 118 37.92 16.03 16.34
N GLU A 119 39.06 15.38 16.11
CA GLU A 119 40.27 15.44 16.97
C GLU A 119 41.38 16.34 16.38
N LYS A 120 41.03 17.32 15.53
CA LYS A 120 41.95 18.37 15.08
C LYS A 120 41.73 19.68 15.83
#